data_AF-A0A832TNQ4-F1
#
_entry.id   AF-A0A832TNQ4-F1
#
_cell.length_a   1.000
_cell.length_b   1.000
_cell.length_c   1.000
_cell.angle_alpha   90.00
_cell.angle_beta   90.00
_cell.angle_gamma   90.00
#
_symmetry.space_group_name_H-M   'P 1'
#
loop_
_entity.id
_entity.type
_entity.pdbx_description
1 polymer ?
#
loop_
_entity_poly.entity_id
_entity_poly.type
_entity_poly.pdbx_seq_one_letter_code
_entity_poly.pdbx_strand_id
1 'polypeptide(L)'
;MVALVAFISSASAAAPAPNYGSGITVDGSYSDWDLSADYFADMYRAGDPTKVVESKLYLRYNCNENVMYALVLAEDRAQALEQAGNAWIAIDTTSNKVVTGGSGDDGVPPDFQWVYDTSGTLIGYEASFAIDEG
;
A
#
# COMPACT_ATOMS: atom_id res chain seq x y z
N MET A 1 25.32 -37.25 -27.92
CA MET A 1 24.42 -36.09 -27.79
C MET A 1 24.01 -36.03 -26.32
N VAL A 2 24.50 -35.04 -25.56
CA VAL A 2 24.16 -34.89 -24.13
C VAL A 2 23.13 -33.77 -24.04
N ALA A 3 21.95 -34.08 -23.53
CA ALA A 3 20.90 -33.10 -23.25
C ALA A 3 21.13 -32.53 -21.85
N LEU A 4 21.38 -31.22 -21.77
CA LEU A 4 21.40 -30.47 -20.52
C LEU A 4 19.97 -30.01 -20.24
N VAL A 5 19.31 -30.66 -19.27
CA VAL A 5 18.02 -30.21 -18.75
C VAL A 5 18.31 -29.15 -17.69
N ALA A 6 18.09 -27.88 -18.04
CA ALA A 6 18.13 -26.79 -17.08
C ALA A 6 16.81 -26.76 -16.31
N PHE A 7 16.85 -27.15 -15.04
CA PHE A 7 15.78 -26.83 -14.11
C PHE A 7 15.85 -25.33 -13.80
N ILE A 8 14.93 -24.57 -14.39
CA ILE A 8 14.71 -23.19 -13.99
C ILE A 8 14.01 -23.26 -12.63
N SER A 9 14.80 -23.24 -11.55
CA SER A 9 14.24 -23.02 -10.22
C SER A 9 13.59 -21.64 -10.23
N SER A 10 12.26 -21.60 -10.27
CA SER A 10 11.47 -20.41 -9.99
C SER A 10 11.69 -20.05 -8.52
N ALA A 11 12.79 -19.38 -8.22
CA ALA A 11 12.90 -18.62 -6.98
C ALA A 11 11.83 -17.53 -7.07
N SER A 12 10.72 -17.70 -6.35
CA SER A 12 9.88 -16.57 -5.99
C SER A 12 10.79 -15.61 -5.26
N ALA A 13 11.14 -14.48 -5.87
CA ALA A 13 11.82 -13.42 -5.15
C ALA A 13 10.98 -13.11 -3.91
N ALA A 14 11.61 -13.06 -2.73
CA ALA A 14 10.94 -12.56 -1.55
C ALA A 14 10.44 -11.14 -1.86
N ALA A 15 9.23 -10.81 -1.41
CA ALA A 15 8.75 -9.45 -1.53
C ALA A 15 9.78 -8.48 -0.91
N PRO A 16 9.98 -7.29 -1.48
CA PRO A 16 10.84 -6.30 -0.86
C PRO A 16 10.37 -6.04 0.58
N ALA A 17 11.30 -5.70 1.46
CA ALA A 17 10.93 -5.21 2.79
C ALA A 17 10.37 -3.78 2.67
N PRO A 18 9.41 -3.36 3.52
CA PRO A 18 9.01 -1.96 3.60
C PRO A 18 10.17 -1.12 4.14
N ASN A 19 10.02 0.20 4.06
CA ASN A 19 10.88 1.10 4.82
C ASN A 19 10.54 1.03 6.31
N TYR A 20 11.49 1.37 7.17
CA TYR A 20 11.32 1.36 8.62
C TYR A 20 11.46 2.78 9.18
N GLY A 21 10.57 3.16 10.08
CA GLY A 21 10.61 4.48 10.69
C GLY A 21 9.36 4.83 11.46
N SER A 22 9.33 6.08 11.94
CA SER A 22 8.19 6.65 12.66
C SER A 22 7.80 7.97 12.00
N GLY A 23 6.76 8.63 12.54
CA GLY A 23 6.37 9.97 12.09
C GLY A 23 5.45 9.99 10.87
N ILE A 24 4.70 8.91 10.63
CA ILE A 24 3.54 8.96 9.73
C ILE A 24 2.30 9.20 10.57
N THR A 25 1.47 10.14 10.14
CA THR A 25 0.12 10.37 10.65
C THR A 25 -0.88 10.03 9.55
N VAL A 26 -2.01 9.42 9.88
CA VAL A 26 -3.11 9.23 8.92
C VAL A 26 -3.99 10.47 8.99
N ASP A 27 -3.70 11.48 8.16
CA ASP A 27 -4.41 12.78 8.22
C ASP A 27 -4.92 13.25 6.85
N GLY A 28 -4.73 12.45 5.81
CA GLY A 28 -5.14 12.78 4.45
C GLY A 28 -4.13 13.65 3.71
N SER A 29 -2.91 13.75 4.23
CA SER A 29 -1.79 14.47 3.64
C SER A 29 -0.57 13.57 3.51
N TYR A 30 -0.16 13.30 2.28
CA TYR A 30 1.04 12.51 2.01
C TYR A 30 2.37 13.23 2.34
N SER A 31 2.35 14.38 3.03
CA SER A 31 3.53 15.21 3.29
C SER A 31 4.60 14.56 4.16
N ASP A 32 4.21 13.63 5.03
CA ASP A 32 5.11 12.92 5.94
C ASP A 32 5.88 11.77 5.25
N TRP A 33 5.49 11.45 4.02
CA TRP A 33 6.03 10.34 3.24
C TRP A 33 7.25 10.74 2.43
N ASP A 34 8.25 9.87 2.40
CA ASP A 34 9.32 9.92 1.42
C ASP A 34 8.93 8.98 0.27
N LEU A 35 8.37 9.55 -0.80
CA LEU A 35 7.89 8.77 -1.95
C LEU A 35 9.01 8.00 -2.68
N SER A 36 10.29 8.25 -2.39
CA SER A 36 11.38 7.42 -2.90
C SER A 36 11.72 6.28 -1.95
N ALA A 37 11.80 6.55 -0.65
CA ALA A 37 12.21 5.55 0.34
C ALA A 37 11.07 4.59 0.71
N ASP A 38 9.83 5.08 0.76
CA ASP A 38 8.66 4.31 1.18
C ASP A 38 7.99 3.57 0.02
N TYR A 39 8.39 3.82 -1.24
CA TYR A 39 7.82 3.13 -2.40
C TYR A 39 8.01 1.61 -2.26
N PHE A 40 6.89 0.88 -2.39
CA PHE A 40 6.88 -0.56 -2.23
C PHE A 40 6.54 -1.29 -3.54
N ALA A 41 5.46 -0.89 -4.22
CA ALA A 41 5.00 -1.58 -5.41
C ALA A 41 4.09 -0.72 -6.32
N ASP A 42 4.13 -1.03 -7.61
CA ASP A 42 3.09 -0.65 -8.56
C ASP A 42 1.83 -1.49 -8.32
N MET A 43 0.66 -0.85 -8.35
CA MET A 43 -0.64 -1.51 -8.31
C MET A 43 -1.27 -1.48 -9.69
N TYR A 44 -1.26 -2.65 -10.34
CA TYR A 44 -1.77 -2.80 -11.70
C TYR A 44 -3.27 -3.03 -11.72
N ARG A 45 -3.92 -2.65 -12.83
CA ARG A 45 -5.34 -2.94 -13.06
C ARG A 45 -5.64 -4.42 -12.84
N ALA A 46 -6.55 -4.71 -11.91
CA ALA A 46 -6.93 -6.07 -11.52
C ALA A 46 -5.75 -6.96 -11.07
N GLY A 47 -4.67 -6.35 -10.56
CA GLY A 47 -3.46 -7.06 -10.10
C GLY A 47 -2.63 -7.70 -11.21
N ASP A 48 -2.87 -7.35 -12.48
CA ASP A 48 -2.22 -7.95 -13.64
C ASP A 48 -1.02 -7.10 -14.11
N PRO A 49 0.25 -7.55 -13.93
CA PRO A 49 1.44 -6.77 -14.28
C PRO A 49 1.58 -6.42 -15.76
N THR A 50 0.78 -7.02 -16.64
CA THR A 50 0.76 -6.70 -18.07
C THR A 50 -0.13 -5.50 -18.41
N LYS A 51 -0.93 -5.03 -17.44
CA LYS A 51 -1.83 -3.89 -17.61
C LYS A 51 -1.20 -2.60 -17.11
N VAL A 52 -1.93 -1.51 -17.26
CA VAL A 52 -1.51 -0.20 -16.75
C VAL A 52 -1.42 -0.21 -15.23
N VAL A 53 -0.42 0.50 -14.70
CA VAL A 53 -0.36 0.89 -13.29
C VAL A 53 -1.49 1.89 -13.04
N GLU A 54 -2.33 1.61 -12.04
CA GLU A 54 -3.42 2.50 -11.64
C GLU A 54 -3.09 3.30 -10.37
N SER A 55 -2.26 2.73 -9.50
CA SER A 55 -1.77 3.42 -8.30
C SER A 55 -0.41 2.88 -7.88
N LYS A 56 0.23 3.55 -6.93
CA LYS A 56 1.45 3.10 -6.26
C LYS A 56 1.18 2.92 -4.78
N LEU A 57 1.77 1.85 -4.23
CA LEU A 57 1.75 1.52 -2.81
C LEU A 57 3.05 1.97 -2.17
N TYR A 58 2.93 2.69 -1.06
CA TYR A 58 4.03 3.12 -0.21
C TYR A 58 3.81 2.54 1.17
N LEU A 59 4.85 1.99 1.79
CA LEU A 59 4.79 1.34 3.09
C LEU A 59 5.90 1.84 4.00
N ARG A 60 5.54 2.12 5.25
CA ARG A 60 6.49 2.35 6.34
C ARG A 60 6.04 1.59 7.59
N TYR A 61 6.94 0.80 8.15
CA TYR A 61 6.70 0.05 9.37
C TYR A 61 7.35 0.73 10.58
N ASN A 62 6.57 0.94 11.65
CA ASN A 62 7.07 1.42 12.93
C ASN A 62 7.27 0.26 13.90
N CYS A 63 8.53 -0.18 14.04
CA CYS A 63 8.92 -1.26 14.95
C CYS A 63 8.64 -0.98 16.44
N ASN A 64 8.50 0.29 16.86
CA ASN A 64 8.24 0.60 18.26
C ASN A 64 6.76 0.42 18.63
N GLU A 65 5.87 0.62 17.65
CA GLU A 65 4.42 0.61 17.85
C GLU A 65 3.77 -0.65 17.28
N ASN A 66 4.51 -1.44 16.48
CA ASN A 66 4.00 -2.57 15.71
C ASN A 66 2.84 -2.16 14.78
N VAL A 67 3.05 -1.06 14.06
CA VAL A 67 2.08 -0.47 13.14
C VAL A 67 2.69 -0.37 11.75
N MET A 68 1.96 -0.89 10.76
CA MET A 68 2.22 -0.61 9.35
C MET A 68 1.38 0.58 8.92
N TYR A 69 2.03 1.54 8.29
CA TYR A 69 1.39 2.62 7.57
C TYR A 69 1.44 2.33 6.09
N ALA A 70 0.36 2.67 5.40
CA ALA A 70 0.25 2.54 3.96
C ALA A 70 -0.32 3.81 3.34
N LEU A 71 0.29 4.25 2.25
CA LEU A 71 -0.22 5.29 1.37
C LEU A 71 -0.44 4.68 0.00
N VAL A 72 -1.61 4.94 -0.57
CA VAL A 72 -1.93 4.57 -1.95
C VAL A 72 -2.25 5.82 -2.72
N LEU A 73 -1.44 6.12 -3.74
CA LEU A 73 -1.65 7.27 -4.63
C LEU A 73 -1.99 6.77 -6.03
N ALA A 74 -3.08 7.29 -6.60
CA ALA A 74 -3.46 7.04 -7.98
C ALA A 74 -2.47 7.67 -8.94
N GLU A 75 -2.16 6.97 -10.03
CA GLU A 75 -1.45 7.57 -11.16
C GLU A 75 -2.42 8.48 -11.94
N ASP A 76 -1.91 9.56 -12.55
CA ASP A 76 -2.71 10.60 -13.25
C ASP A 76 -3.81 10.07 -14.18
N ARG A 77 -3.63 8.88 -14.74
CA ARG A 77 -4.56 8.27 -15.70
C ARG A 77 -5.72 7.50 -15.06
N ALA A 78 -5.62 7.14 -13.78
CA ALA A 78 -6.55 6.22 -13.13
C ALA A 78 -7.73 6.93 -12.47
N GLN A 79 -7.63 8.23 -12.15
CA GLN A 79 -8.58 9.02 -11.35
C GLN A 79 -9.07 8.27 -10.10
N ALA A 80 -8.61 8.69 -8.93
CA ALA A 80 -9.13 8.12 -7.68
C ALA A 80 -10.65 8.37 -7.55
N LEU A 81 -11.36 7.39 -7.01
CA LEU A 81 -12.79 7.47 -6.72
C LEU A 81 -13.01 7.24 -5.23
N GLU A 82 -13.81 8.11 -4.62
CA GLU A 82 -14.15 8.01 -3.20
C GLU A 82 -15.18 6.90 -2.98
N GLN A 83 -14.70 5.66 -2.92
CA GLN A 83 -15.52 4.47 -2.77
C GLN A 83 -15.01 3.62 -1.62
N ALA A 84 -15.54 3.86 -0.42
CA ALA A 84 -15.10 3.18 0.81
C ALA A 84 -15.10 1.65 0.71
N GLY A 85 -16.05 1.06 -0.05
CA GLY A 85 -16.09 -0.40 -0.27
C GLY A 85 -14.94 -0.96 -1.12
N ASN A 86 -14.28 -0.11 -1.90
CA ASN A 86 -13.19 -0.46 -2.82
C ASN A 86 -11.82 0.03 -2.36
N ALA A 87 -11.73 0.80 -1.27
CA ALA A 87 -10.49 1.15 -0.60
C ALA A 87 -10.30 0.26 0.63
N TRP A 88 -9.30 -0.61 0.60
CA TRP A 88 -9.00 -1.54 1.69
C TRP A 88 -7.58 -2.09 1.56
N ILE A 89 -7.04 -2.54 2.68
CA ILE A 89 -5.80 -3.35 2.71
C ILE A 89 -6.15 -4.69 3.33
N ALA A 90 -5.63 -5.76 2.76
CA ALA A 90 -5.83 -7.11 3.24
C ALA A 90 -4.51 -7.87 3.28
N ILE A 91 -4.36 -8.75 4.28
CA ILE A 91 -3.17 -9.57 4.49
C ILE A 91 -3.50 -11.02 4.16
N ASP A 92 -2.63 -11.68 3.41
CA ASP A 92 -2.71 -13.06 2.89
C ASP A 92 -3.86 -13.33 1.92
N THR A 93 -5.07 -12.86 2.22
CA THR A 93 -6.28 -13.10 1.42
C THR A 93 -7.14 -11.84 1.35
N THR A 94 -7.84 -11.63 0.24
CA THR A 94 -8.75 -10.47 0.07
C THR A 94 -9.96 -10.49 1.01
N SER A 95 -10.24 -11.63 1.65
CA SER A 95 -11.24 -11.74 2.72
C SER A 95 -10.77 -11.20 4.05
N ASN A 96 -9.45 -11.12 4.28
CA ASN A 96 -8.85 -10.65 5.53
C ASN A 96 -8.48 -9.18 5.45
N LYS A 97 -9.49 -8.31 5.36
CA LYS A 97 -9.30 -6.86 5.30
C LYS A 97 -8.94 -6.33 6.70
N VAL A 98 -7.76 -5.77 6.84
CA VAL A 98 -7.24 -5.20 8.10
C VAL A 98 -7.60 -3.72 8.27
N VAL A 99 -7.86 -3.02 7.16
CA VAL A 99 -8.39 -1.65 7.15
C VAL A 99 -9.24 -1.46 5.90
N THR A 100 -10.27 -0.61 6.00
CA THR A 100 -11.19 -0.26 4.91
C THR A 100 -11.45 1.24 4.89
N GLY A 101 -12.00 1.76 3.79
CA GLY A 101 -12.40 3.16 3.71
C GLY A 101 -13.53 3.58 4.66
N GLY A 102 -14.08 2.64 5.45
CA GLY A 102 -15.03 2.90 6.52
C GLY A 102 -14.45 2.78 7.93
N SER A 103 -13.14 2.54 8.08
CA SER A 103 -12.50 2.36 9.39
C SER A 103 -12.54 3.63 10.24
N GLY A 104 -12.56 4.82 9.62
CA GLY A 104 -12.46 6.09 10.32
C GLY A 104 -11.03 6.41 10.71
N ASP A 105 -10.85 7.49 11.46
CA ASP A 105 -9.55 7.97 11.95
C ASP A 105 -9.79 8.53 13.36
N ASP A 106 -9.43 7.73 14.38
CA ASP A 106 -9.56 8.09 15.80
C ASP A 106 -8.21 8.14 16.54
N GLY A 107 -7.12 7.96 15.79
CA GLY A 107 -5.75 7.93 16.27
C GLY A 107 -5.33 6.58 16.85
N VAL A 108 -6.16 5.54 16.71
CA VAL A 108 -5.84 4.17 17.11
C VAL A 108 -6.07 3.23 15.91
N PRO A 109 -5.02 2.54 15.41
CA PRO A 109 -5.17 1.67 14.26
C PRO A 109 -6.27 0.59 14.45
N PRO A 110 -7.06 0.30 13.39
CA PRO A 110 -6.87 0.77 12.02
C PRO A 110 -7.51 2.14 11.75
N ASP A 111 -6.69 3.09 11.28
CA ASP A 111 -7.14 4.39 10.79
C ASP A 111 -7.13 4.43 9.26
N PHE A 112 -7.99 5.27 8.68
CA PHE A 112 -8.11 5.51 7.25
C PHE A 112 -8.46 6.97 7.00
N GLN A 113 -7.76 7.60 6.05
CA GLN A 113 -8.13 8.91 5.55
C GLN A 113 -7.94 9.04 4.04
N TRP A 114 -8.86 9.72 3.37
CA TRP A 114 -8.73 10.07 1.96
C TRP A 114 -7.68 11.16 1.77
N VAL A 115 -6.84 11.02 0.74
CA VAL A 115 -5.79 11.98 0.42
C VAL A 115 -6.22 12.84 -0.75
N TYR A 116 -6.17 14.16 -0.56
CA TYR A 116 -6.49 15.16 -1.58
C TYR A 116 -5.26 15.98 -1.92
N ASP A 117 -5.12 16.38 -3.18
CA ASP A 117 -4.11 17.36 -3.57
C ASP A 117 -4.51 18.78 -3.13
N THR A 118 -3.63 19.75 -3.38
CA THR A 118 -3.87 21.16 -3.02
C THR A 118 -5.03 21.81 -3.77
N SER A 119 -5.52 21.20 -4.84
CA SER A 119 -6.70 21.63 -5.59
C SER A 119 -8.01 21.06 -5.04
N GLY A 120 -7.92 20.13 -4.07
CA GLY A 120 -9.06 19.39 -3.54
C GLY A 120 -9.45 18.18 -4.40
N THR A 121 -8.58 17.75 -5.31
CA THR A 121 -8.80 16.54 -6.10
C THR A 121 -8.39 15.32 -5.29
N LEU A 122 -9.27 14.31 -5.22
CA LEU A 122 -8.92 13.04 -4.59
C LEU A 122 -7.79 12.37 -5.37
N ILE A 123 -6.70 12.03 -4.69
CA ILE A 123 -5.53 11.39 -5.29
C ILE A 123 -5.17 10.05 -4.65
N GLY A 124 -5.82 9.66 -3.55
CA GLY A 124 -5.45 8.44 -2.85
C GLY A 124 -6.07 8.27 -1.48
N TYR A 125 -5.44 7.44 -0.66
CA TYR A 125 -5.73 7.30 0.77
C TYR A 125 -4.48 6.94 1.57
N GLU A 126 -4.51 7.27 2.86
CA GLU A 126 -3.61 6.79 3.89
C GLU A 126 -4.34 5.84 4.82
N ALA A 127 -3.60 4.89 5.38
CA ALA A 127 -4.13 3.96 6.35
C ALA A 127 -3.06 3.48 7.33
N SER A 128 -3.50 3.08 8.52
CA SER A 128 -2.69 2.40 9.53
C SER A 128 -3.34 1.07 9.90
N PHE A 129 -2.53 0.08 10.30
CA PHE A 129 -3.03 -1.15 10.93
C PHE A 129 -1.94 -1.80 11.78
N ALA A 130 -2.35 -2.42 12.88
CA ALA A 130 -1.44 -3.19 13.73
C ALA A 130 -0.99 -4.46 13.02
N ILE A 131 0.31 -4.74 13.06
CA ILE A 131 0.91 -5.98 12.56
C ILE A 131 2.20 -6.25 13.33
N ASP A 132 2.38 -7.50 13.77
CA ASP A 132 3.63 -7.94 14.37
C ASP A 132 4.68 -8.24 13.30
N GLU A 133 5.95 -8.22 13.67
CA GLU A 133 7.04 -8.71 12.81
C GLU A 133 6.84 -10.21 12.54
N GLY A 134 6.99 -10.62 11.27
CA GLY A 134 6.81 -12.00 10.80
C GLY A 134 8.00 -12.92 11.00
#